data_AF-A0A9J5ZDC0-F1
#
_entry.id   AF-A0A9J5ZDC0-F1
#
_cell.length_a   1.000
_cell.length_b   1.000
_cell.length_c   1.000
_cell.angle_alpha   90.00
_cell.angle_beta   90.00
_cell.angle_gamma   90.00
#
_symmetry.space_group_name_H-M   'P 1'
#
loop_
_entity.id
_entity.type
_entity.pdbx_description
1 polymer ?
#
loop_
_entity_poly.entity_id
_entity_poly.type
_entity_poly.pdbx_seq_one_letter_code
_entity_poly.pdbx_strand_id
1 'polypeptide(L)'
;MGTALPISRTLRGIFNARFICQALQEEEIFAILHGQSLFPIGWIHTHPSQTYFMSSIDFHTQYSYQVMVPEAIGIVMAPTDTSRSYGIFRLSDGGKKILKDCPEKGFHLHKEPVDGSPLYGDCSNVYINSCLRLEIFDLR
;
A
#
# COMPACT_ATOMS: atom_id res chain seq x y z
N MET A 1 15.42 8.23 -27.12
CA MET A 1 14.01 7.77 -27.05
C MET A 1 13.93 6.72 -25.96
N GLY A 2 13.50 7.10 -24.76
CA GLY A 2 13.39 6.19 -23.62
C GLY A 2 12.04 5.48 -23.67
N THR A 3 12.05 4.16 -23.84
CA THR A 3 10.85 3.32 -23.78
C THR A 3 10.43 3.18 -22.34
N ALA A 4 9.29 3.77 -21.97
CA ALA A 4 8.60 3.49 -20.73
C ALA A 4 8.15 2.02 -20.75
N LEU A 5 8.63 1.21 -19.80
CA LEU A 5 8.16 -0.16 -19.58
C LEU A 5 6.75 -0.09 -18.98
N PRO A 6 5.73 -0.70 -19.61
CA PRO A 6 4.39 -0.73 -19.06
C PRO A 6 4.36 -1.72 -17.89
N ILE A 7 4.38 -1.23 -16.66
CA ILE A 7 4.15 -2.05 -15.47
C ILE A 7 2.65 -2.36 -15.43
N SER A 8 2.26 -3.44 -16.10
CA SER A 8 0.92 -4.01 -16.10
C SER A 8 1.00 -5.36 -15.40
N ARG A 9 0.58 -5.41 -14.13
CA ARG A 9 0.01 -6.55 -13.38
C ARG A 9 0.23 -6.30 -11.88
N THR A 10 -0.84 -5.92 -11.20
CA THR A 10 -0.87 -5.79 -9.73
C THR A 10 -1.65 -6.98 -9.18
N LEU A 11 -0.99 -7.87 -8.43
CA LEU A 11 -1.65 -8.93 -7.68
C LEU A 11 -2.33 -8.34 -6.44
N ARG A 12 -3.60 -8.72 -6.22
CA ARG A 12 -4.34 -8.43 -4.99
C ARG A 12 -4.19 -9.62 -4.04
N GLY A 13 -3.59 -9.41 -2.88
CA GLY A 13 -3.63 -10.38 -1.78
C GLY A 13 -5.06 -10.51 -1.20
N ILE A 14 -5.37 -11.66 -0.62
CA ILE A 14 -6.67 -12.08 -0.04
C ILE A 14 -7.16 -11.09 1.05
N PHE A 15 -8.47 -10.75 1.05
CA PHE A 15 -9.07 -9.73 1.96
C PHE A 15 -10.27 -10.25 2.76
N ASN A 16 -10.14 -10.37 4.09
CA ASN A 16 -11.28 -10.47 5.02
C ASN A 16 -10.93 -9.96 6.43
N ALA A 17 -11.61 -8.91 6.91
CA ALA A 17 -12.06 -8.64 8.30
C ALA A 17 -12.23 -7.12 8.58
N ARG A 18 -13.17 -6.79 9.46
CA ARG A 18 -13.83 -5.46 9.65
C ARG A 18 -12.95 -4.25 10.01
N PHE A 19 -11.67 -4.43 10.37
CA PHE A 19 -10.75 -3.33 10.74
C PHE A 19 -9.28 -3.59 10.42
N ILE A 20 -8.89 -4.83 10.12
CA ILE A 20 -7.52 -5.25 9.84
C ILE A 20 -7.60 -6.22 8.68
N CYS A 21 -6.73 -6.06 7.69
CA CYS A 21 -6.51 -7.07 6.67
C CYS A 21 -5.09 -7.59 6.78
N GLN A 22 -4.92 -8.91 6.76
CA GLN A 22 -3.63 -9.56 6.77
C GLN A 22 -3.56 -10.54 5.60
N ALA A 23 -2.50 -10.45 4.80
CA ALA A 23 -2.21 -11.46 3.78
C ALA A 23 -1.79 -12.76 4.47
N LEU A 24 -2.38 -13.87 4.03
CA LEU A 24 -2.01 -15.22 4.44
C LEU A 24 -1.44 -15.95 3.22
N GLN A 25 -0.64 -17.01 3.43
CA GLN A 25 -0.07 -17.83 2.36
C GLN A 25 0.79 -17.03 1.36
N GLU A 26 1.76 -16.27 1.87
CA GLU A 26 2.67 -15.45 1.05
C GLU A 26 3.48 -16.27 0.02
N GLU A 27 3.67 -17.57 0.25
CA GLU A 27 4.34 -18.49 -0.68
C GLU A 27 3.61 -18.61 -2.02
N GLU A 28 2.28 -18.64 -2.03
CA GLU A 28 1.49 -18.73 -3.27
C GLU A 28 1.53 -17.41 -4.05
N ILE A 29 1.45 -16.29 -3.33
CA ILE A 29 1.61 -14.94 -3.90
C ILE A 29 3.00 -14.84 -4.55
N PHE A 30 4.05 -15.28 -3.85
CA PHE A 30 5.41 -15.31 -4.37
C PHE A 30 5.54 -16.21 -5.60
N ALA A 31 4.95 -17.41 -5.59
CA ALA A 31 5.00 -18.34 -6.71
C ALA A 31 4.39 -17.73 -7.99
N ILE A 32 3.27 -17.02 -7.87
CA ILE A 32 2.63 -16.36 -9.02
C ILE A 32 3.46 -15.16 -9.49
N LEU A 33 3.92 -14.30 -8.57
CA LEU A 33 4.78 -13.16 -8.90
C LEU A 33 6.03 -13.63 -9.64
N HIS A 34 6.71 -14.63 -9.11
CA HIS A 34 7.93 -15.19 -9.70
C HIS A 34 7.66 -15.85 -11.05
N GLY A 35 6.66 -16.74 -11.13
CA GLY A 35 6.31 -17.46 -12.36
C GLY A 35 5.90 -16.55 -13.52
N GLN A 36 5.42 -15.35 -13.22
CA GLN A 36 5.04 -14.35 -14.22
C GLN A 36 6.05 -13.19 -14.36
N SER A 37 7.21 -13.25 -13.68
CA SER A 37 8.23 -12.19 -13.66
C SER A 37 7.68 -10.81 -13.25
N LEU A 38 6.85 -10.79 -12.21
CA LEU A 38 6.19 -9.59 -11.69
C LEU A 38 6.84 -9.08 -10.41
N PHE A 39 6.75 -7.77 -10.21
CA PHE A 39 7.26 -7.10 -9.02
C PHE A 39 6.09 -6.57 -8.18
N PRO A 40 6.09 -6.78 -6.85
CA PRO A 40 5.09 -6.18 -5.97
C PRO A 40 5.37 -4.67 -5.82
N ILE A 41 4.56 -3.84 -6.49
CA ILE A 41 4.71 -2.37 -6.50
C ILE A 41 3.84 -1.65 -5.47
N GLY A 42 3.18 -2.39 -4.57
CA GLY A 42 2.29 -1.81 -3.59
C GLY A 42 1.18 -2.76 -3.17
N TRP A 43 0.18 -2.20 -2.49
CA TRP A 43 -0.97 -2.92 -1.96
C TRP A 43 -2.20 -2.01 -1.98
N ILE A 44 -3.38 -2.62 -1.86
CA ILE A 44 -4.67 -1.94 -1.85
C ILE A 44 -5.56 -2.57 -0.80
N HIS A 45 -6.26 -1.79 0.02
CA HIS A 45 -7.32 -2.31 0.89
C HIS A 45 -8.50 -1.36 0.94
N THR A 46 -9.56 -1.77 1.63
CA THR A 46 -10.80 -1.02 1.73
C THR A 46 -11.09 -0.68 3.19
N HIS A 47 -11.46 0.57 3.44
CA HIS A 47 -12.13 1.07 4.64
C HIS A 47 -13.65 1.07 4.39
N PRO A 48 -14.41 0.06 4.85
CA PRO A 48 -15.81 -0.09 4.43
C PRO A 48 -16.72 1.03 4.94
N SER A 49 -16.37 1.66 6.08
CA SER A 49 -17.17 2.72 6.69
C SER A 49 -16.35 3.93 7.15
N GLN A 50 -15.02 3.87 7.04
CA GLN A 50 -14.11 4.94 7.45
C GLN A 50 -13.66 5.76 6.23
N THR A 51 -13.10 6.95 6.49
CA THR A 51 -12.48 7.79 5.46
C THR A 51 -11.15 7.20 4.98
N TYR A 52 -10.61 7.75 3.89
CA TYR A 52 -9.34 7.33 3.29
C TYR A 52 -8.14 7.86 4.12
N PHE A 53 -7.67 7.09 5.08
CA PHE A 53 -6.46 7.42 5.86
C PHE A 53 -5.60 6.17 6.04
N MET A 54 -4.33 6.35 6.40
CA MET A 54 -3.47 5.24 6.80
C MET A 54 -3.53 5.02 8.31
N SER A 55 -3.93 3.83 8.73
CA SER A 55 -3.88 3.39 10.12
C SER A 55 -2.46 3.00 10.55
N SER A 56 -2.27 2.76 11.86
CA SER A 56 -1.01 2.26 12.42
C SER A 56 -0.51 0.99 11.72
N ILE A 57 -1.42 0.06 11.40
CA ILE A 57 -1.08 -1.20 10.73
C ILE A 57 -0.69 -0.94 9.27
N ASP A 58 -1.36 0.01 8.62
CA ASP A 58 -1.05 0.41 7.24
C ASP A 58 0.36 1.02 7.16
N PHE A 59 0.79 1.78 8.18
CA PHE A 59 2.15 2.32 8.23
C PHE A 59 3.21 1.22 8.23
N HIS A 60 3.06 0.21 9.08
CA HIS A 60 4.00 -0.91 9.18
C HIS A 60 4.01 -1.76 7.90
N THR A 61 2.83 -1.98 7.30
CA THR A 61 2.71 -2.67 6.01
C THR A 61 3.43 -1.87 4.93
N GLN A 62 3.09 -0.59 4.77
CA GLN A 62 3.68 0.28 3.76
C GLN A 62 5.19 0.47 3.94
N TYR A 63 5.68 0.52 5.18
CA TYR A 63 7.12 0.57 5.47
C TYR A 63 7.83 -0.65 4.87
N SER A 64 7.30 -1.84 5.10
CA SER A 64 7.87 -3.09 4.59
C SER A 64 7.95 -3.08 3.05
N TYR A 65 6.88 -2.63 2.38
CA TYR A 65 6.86 -2.49 0.92
C TYR A 65 7.86 -1.41 0.43
N GLN A 66 7.92 -0.23 1.07
CA GLN A 66 8.81 0.86 0.65
C GLN A 66 10.30 0.61 0.93
N VAL A 67 10.64 -0.28 1.86
CA VAL A 67 12.02 -0.75 2.06
C VAL A 67 12.46 -1.65 0.90
N MET A 68 11.58 -2.51 0.40
CA MET A 68 11.88 -3.41 -0.72
C MET A 68 11.83 -2.70 -2.08
N VAL A 69 10.82 -1.86 -2.28
CA VAL A 69 10.60 -1.11 -3.52
C VAL A 69 10.37 0.35 -3.12
N PRO A 70 11.35 1.24 -3.29
CA PRO A 70 11.23 2.63 -2.89
C PRO A 70 9.98 3.30 -3.44
N GLU A 71 9.54 2.94 -4.65
CA GLU A 71 8.37 3.45 -5.38
C GLU A 71 7.04 2.83 -4.94
N ALA A 72 7.01 1.92 -3.96
CA ALA A 72 5.78 1.25 -3.54
C ALA A 72 4.71 2.23 -3.02
N ILE A 73 3.45 1.97 -3.37
CA ILE A 73 2.29 2.78 -2.96
C ILE A 73 1.28 1.94 -2.17
N GLY A 74 0.61 2.57 -1.22
CA GLY A 74 -0.57 2.01 -0.54
C GLY A 74 -1.83 2.70 -1.05
N ILE A 75 -2.82 1.94 -1.49
CA ILE A 75 -4.12 2.48 -1.93
C ILE A 75 -5.18 2.13 -0.91
N VAL A 76 -5.87 3.14 -0.36
CA VAL A 76 -6.97 2.95 0.58
C VAL A 76 -8.26 3.35 -0.09
N MET A 77 -9.15 2.38 -0.31
CA MET A 77 -10.48 2.61 -0.86
C MET A 77 -11.46 2.95 0.27
N ALA A 78 -12.19 4.04 0.16
CA ALA A 78 -13.21 4.47 1.12
C ALA A 78 -14.56 4.67 0.40
N PRO A 79 -15.28 3.58 0.06
CA PRO A 79 -16.47 3.64 -0.80
C PRO A 79 -17.63 4.44 -0.21
N THR A 80 -17.70 4.60 1.11
CA THR A 80 -18.75 5.35 1.80
C THR A 80 -18.39 6.83 2.03
N ASP A 81 -17.14 7.23 1.74
CA ASP A 81 -16.70 8.62 1.89
C ASP A 81 -17.19 9.44 0.69
N THR A 82 -18.04 10.42 0.95
CA THR A 82 -18.63 11.28 -0.07
C THR A 82 -17.68 12.35 -0.59
N SER A 83 -16.56 12.60 0.10
CA SER A 83 -15.57 13.60 -0.30
C SER A 83 -14.58 13.06 -1.33
N ARG A 84 -14.06 11.86 -1.10
CA ARG A 84 -13.12 11.17 -1.99
C ARG A 84 -13.15 9.67 -1.70
N SER A 85 -13.37 8.87 -2.74
CA SER A 85 -13.59 7.42 -2.60
C SER A 85 -12.30 6.60 -2.45
N TYR A 86 -11.12 7.22 -2.52
CA TYR A 86 -9.85 6.56 -2.31
C TYR A 86 -8.71 7.55 -2.04
N GLY A 87 -7.66 7.08 -1.36
CA GLY A 87 -6.36 7.75 -1.22
C GLY A 87 -5.23 6.90 -1.75
N ILE A 88 -4.18 7.53 -2.29
CA ILE A 88 -2.95 6.85 -2.71
C ILE A 88 -1.82 7.46 -1.89
N PHE A 89 -1.17 6.65 -1.07
CA PHE A 89 -0.29 7.13 -0.01
C PHE A 89 1.10 6.50 -0.06
N ARG A 90 2.04 7.26 0.52
CA ARG A 90 3.41 6.83 0.80
C ARG A 90 3.85 7.40 2.14
N LEU A 91 4.74 6.68 2.82
CA LEU A 91 5.48 7.19 3.97
C LEU A 91 6.47 8.26 3.52
N SER A 92 6.59 9.29 4.36
CA SER A 92 7.68 10.27 4.24
C SER A 92 9.01 9.65 4.66
N ASP A 93 10.12 10.34 4.38
CA ASP A 93 11.43 9.92 4.87
C ASP A 93 11.52 9.95 6.40
N GLY A 94 10.85 10.91 7.04
CA GLY A 94 10.71 10.97 8.49
C GLY A 94 9.89 9.79 9.04
N GLY A 95 8.76 9.47 8.41
CA GLY A 95 7.90 8.34 8.79
C GLY A 95 8.62 7.00 8.69
N LYS A 96 9.39 6.77 7.61
CA LYS A 96 10.21 5.56 7.47
C LYS A 96 11.24 5.41 8.60
N LYS A 97 11.89 6.51 9.02
CA LYS A 97 12.85 6.46 10.15
C LYS A 97 12.17 6.08 11.47
N ILE A 98 10.98 6.63 11.73
CA ILE A 98 10.22 6.30 12.95
C ILE A 98 9.77 4.84 12.95
N LEU A 99 9.27 4.34 11.81
CA LEU A 99 8.77 2.97 11.70
C LEU A 99 9.90 1.94 11.74
N LYS A 100 11.08 2.26 11.20
CA LYS A 100 12.26 1.39 11.25
C LYS A 100 12.61 0.93 12.66
N ASP A 101 12.54 1.84 13.62
CA ASP A 101 12.96 1.60 15.01
C ASP A 101 11.75 1.34 15.94
N CYS A 102 10.55 1.10 15.40
CA CYS A 102 9.33 0.89 16.16
C CYS A 102 9.18 -0.58 16.58
N PRO A 103 9.19 -0.91 17.90
CA PRO A 103 9.08 -2.29 18.36
C PRO A 103 7.64 -2.75 18.61
N GLU A 104 6.69 -1.81 18.58
CA GLU A 104 5.30 -2.02 18.97
C GLU A 104 4.52 -2.84 17.93
N LYS A 105 3.58 -3.68 18.41
CA LYS A 105 2.71 -4.51 17.57
C LYS A 105 1.25 -4.13 17.77
N GLY A 106 0.42 -4.39 16.75
CA GLY A 106 -1.01 -4.04 16.79
C GLY A 106 -1.23 -2.53 16.63
N PHE A 107 -2.42 -2.05 17.02
CA PHE A 107 -2.75 -0.62 16.91
C PHE A 107 -2.08 0.20 18.00
N HIS A 108 -1.20 1.12 17.59
CA HIS A 108 -0.53 2.07 18.48
C HIS A 108 -0.29 3.41 17.78
N LEU A 109 0.00 4.44 18.58
CA LEU A 109 0.33 5.77 18.07
C LEU A 109 1.83 5.87 17.75
N HIS A 110 2.15 6.60 16.69
CA HIS A 110 3.52 6.92 16.31
C HIS A 110 3.86 8.36 16.69
N LYS A 111 5.14 8.60 17.01
CA LYS A 111 5.65 9.95 17.24
C LYS A 111 5.68 10.73 15.93
N GLU A 112 5.58 12.04 16.02
CA GLU A 112 5.81 12.90 14.86
C GLU A 112 7.30 12.94 14.49
N PRO A 113 7.64 12.98 13.19
CA PRO A 113 9.00 13.25 12.73
C PRO A 113 9.60 14.52 13.36
N VAL A 114 10.90 14.47 13.69
CA VAL A 114 11.63 15.60 14.31
C VAL A 114 11.66 16.84 13.42
N ASP A 115 11.61 16.65 12.11
CA ASP A 115 11.56 17.72 11.10
C ASP A 115 10.18 18.36 10.94
N GLY A 116 9.17 17.89 11.69
CA GLY A 116 7.79 18.37 11.60
C GLY A 116 7.06 17.91 10.33
N SER A 117 7.67 17.03 9.52
CA SER A 117 6.99 16.44 8.37
C SER A 117 5.89 15.47 8.81
N PRO A 118 4.84 15.24 8.01
CA PRO A 118 3.86 14.21 8.32
C PRO A 118 4.47 12.81 8.19
N LEU A 119 3.93 11.81 8.90
CA LEU A 119 4.37 10.40 8.80
C LEU A 119 4.21 9.84 7.37
N TYR A 120 3.17 10.30 6.67
CA TYR A 120 2.79 9.87 5.34
C TYR A 120 2.10 11.02 4.60
N GLY A 121 1.93 10.88 3.29
CA GLY A 121 1.19 11.83 2.48
C GLY A 121 0.71 11.23 1.17
N ASP A 122 -0.09 12.01 0.44
CA ASP A 122 -0.52 11.65 -0.92
C ASP A 122 0.70 11.42 -1.83
N CYS A 123 0.61 10.40 -2.67
CA CYS A 123 1.62 10.14 -3.70
C CYS A 123 1.31 10.93 -4.98
N SER A 124 2.06 12.00 -5.22
CA SER A 124 1.94 12.81 -6.44
C SER A 124 2.54 12.15 -7.69
N ASN A 125 3.45 11.18 -7.52
CA ASN A 125 4.15 10.51 -8.63
C ASN A 125 3.39 9.29 -9.18
N VAL A 126 2.06 9.41 -9.35
CA VAL A 126 1.21 8.35 -9.92
C VAL A 126 0.46 8.90 -11.12
N TYR A 127 0.49 8.16 -12.22
CA TYR A 127 -0.33 8.42 -13.40
C TYR A 127 -1.45 7.39 -13.46
N ILE A 128 -2.70 7.86 -13.44
CA ILE A 128 -3.88 7.00 -13.52
C ILE A 128 -4.32 6.90 -14.98
N ASN A 129 -4.37 5.68 -15.51
CA ASN A 129 -4.77 5.40 -16.88
C ASN A 129 -5.90 4.37 -16.92
N SER A 130 -7.10 4.83 -17.25
CA SER A 130 -8.32 3.99 -17.32
C SER A 130 -8.34 3.03 -18.51
N CYS A 131 -7.42 3.17 -19.47
CA CYS A 131 -7.37 2.36 -20.68
C CYS A 131 -6.42 1.15 -20.56
N LEU A 132 -5.78 0.97 -19.40
CA LEU A 132 -4.90 -0.18 -19.18
C LEU A 132 -5.69 -1.45 -18.90
N ARG A 133 -5.23 -2.56 -19.47
CA ARG A 133 -5.74 -3.89 -19.12
C ARG A 133 -5.27 -4.26 -17.71
N LEU A 134 -6.24 -4.59 -16.86
CA LEU A 134 -6.03 -5.13 -15.52
C LEU A 134 -6.36 -6.63 -15.50
N GLU A 135 -5.56 -7.39 -14.80
CA GLU A 135 -5.78 -8.81 -14.52
C GLU A 135 -5.78 -9.00 -13.00
N ILE A 136 -6.78 -9.70 -12.48
CA ILE A 136 -6.96 -9.94 -11.04
C ILE A 136 -6.91 -11.45 -10.83
N PHE A 137 -5.95 -11.89 -10.01
CA PHE A 137 -5.90 -13.26 -9.48
C PHE A 137 -6.52 -13.24 -8.09
N ASP A 138 -7.57 -14.04 -7.90
CA ASP A 138 -8.25 -14.20 -6.62
C ASP A 138 -7.84 -15.54 -5.99
N LEU A 139 -7.23 -15.47 -4.81
CA LEU A 139 -6.66 -16.63 -4.09
C LEU A 139 -7.42 -16.94 -2.79
N ARG A 140 -8.60 -16.31 -2.58
CA ARG A 140 -9.37 -16.43 -1.32
C ARG A 140 -9.99 -17.81 -1.10
#